data_AF-A0A9W4LMQ3-F1
#
_entry.id   AF-A0A9W4LMQ3-F1
#
_cell.length_a   1.000
_cell.length_b   1.000
_cell.length_c   1.000
_cell.angle_alpha   90.00
_cell.angle_beta   90.00
_cell.angle_gamma   90.00
#
_symmetry.space_group_name_H-M   'P 1'
#
loop_
_entity.id
_entity.type
_entity.pdbx_description
1 polymer ?
#
loop_
_entity_poly.entity_id
_entity_poly.type
_entity_poly.pdbx_seq_one_letter_code
_entity_poly.pdbx_strand_id
1 'polypeptide(L)'
;MAGGAVAQSARGCADETLERQVRAFHARLFPEEYDEIYDDTVDATLRRQGINPMSADSIARVDARRTELGFSPYTVTGTTVRLATLDWTRHMVRQGRQAEVESLCVHYGL
;
A
#
# COMPACT_ATOMS: atom_id res chain seq x y z
N MET A 1 -2.67 43.76 16.79
CA MET A 1 -2.17 42.38 16.97
C MET A 1 -2.89 41.50 15.96
N ALA A 2 -2.33 41.36 14.76
CA ALA A 2 -2.99 40.73 13.61
C ALA A 2 -2.32 39.41 13.24
N GLY A 3 -3.14 38.42 12.86
CA GLY A 3 -2.80 37.39 11.88
C GLY A 3 -2.03 36.17 12.38
N GLY A 4 -2.74 35.07 12.67
CA GLY A 4 -2.08 33.78 12.95
C GLY A 4 -2.92 32.51 12.78
N ALA A 5 -4.23 32.58 12.52
CA ALA A 5 -5.10 31.40 12.63
C ALA A 5 -5.51 30.74 11.30
N VAL A 6 -5.37 31.39 10.14
CA VAL A 6 -5.93 30.88 8.86
C VAL A 6 -4.98 29.98 8.05
N ALA A 7 -3.73 29.82 8.46
CA ALA A 7 -2.75 29.01 7.70
C ALA A 7 -2.72 27.51 8.07
N GLN A 8 -3.35 27.10 9.18
CA GLN A 8 -3.33 25.71 9.63
C GLN A 8 -4.42 24.85 8.97
N SER A 9 -5.60 25.41 8.68
CA SER A 9 -6.76 24.66 8.15
C SER A 9 -6.63 24.24 6.69
N ALA A 10 -5.90 25.01 5.86
CA ALA A 10 -5.64 24.65 4.47
C ALA A 10 -4.54 23.57 4.34
N ARG A 11 -3.55 23.59 5.23
CA ARG A 11 -2.49 22.56 5.28
C ARG A 11 -3.03 21.21 5.77
N GLY A 12 -3.96 21.20 6.74
CA GLY A 12 -4.62 19.98 7.19
C GLY A 12 -5.43 19.28 6.09
N CYS A 13 -6.27 20.03 5.36
CA CYS A 13 -7.08 19.46 4.27
C CYS A 13 -6.24 18.92 3.09
N ALA A 14 -5.14 19.60 2.74
CA ALA A 14 -4.23 19.14 1.70
C ALA A 14 -3.46 17.87 2.12
N ASP A 15 -3.05 17.79 3.39
CA ASP A 15 -2.37 16.62 3.95
C ASP A 15 -3.33 15.42 4.06
N GLU A 16 -4.57 15.64 4.52
CA GLU A 16 -5.61 14.61 4.56
C GLU A 16 -6.00 14.09 3.17
N THR A 17 -6.05 14.98 2.17
CA THR A 17 -6.33 14.59 0.77
C THR A 17 -5.18 13.75 0.20
N LEU A 18 -3.94 14.14 0.47
CA LEU A 18 -2.74 13.39 0.08
C LEU A 18 -2.74 12.00 0.72
N GLU A 19 -2.96 11.91 2.04
CA GLU A 19 -3.02 10.64 2.76
C GLU A 19 -4.10 9.70 2.20
N ARG A 20 -5.28 10.24 1.86
CA ARG A 20 -6.36 9.46 1.22
C ARG A 20 -5.95 8.93 -0.14
N GLN A 21 -5.32 9.75 -0.98
CA GLN A 21 -4.82 9.32 -2.30
C GLN A 21 -3.74 8.26 -2.16
N VAL A 22 -2.77 8.47 -1.27
CA VAL A 22 -1.69 7.51 -1.00
C VAL A 22 -2.25 6.17 -0.57
N ARG A 23 -3.21 6.16 0.38
CA ARG A 23 -3.87 4.92 0.81
C ARG A 23 -4.64 4.25 -0.32
N ALA A 24 -5.35 5.00 -1.15
CA ALA A 24 -6.11 4.45 -2.27
C ALA A 24 -5.19 3.81 -3.34
N PHE A 25 -4.10 4.49 -3.70
CA PHE A 25 -3.12 3.95 -4.63
C PHE A 25 -2.37 2.76 -4.05
N HIS A 26 -1.97 2.85 -2.77
CA HIS A 26 -1.27 1.78 -2.08
C HIS A 26 -2.14 0.52 -1.99
N ALA A 27 -3.42 0.66 -1.64
CA ALA A 27 -4.36 -0.46 -1.60
C ALA A 27 -4.65 -1.06 -2.99
N ARG A 28 -4.55 -0.28 -4.07
CA ARG A 28 -4.70 -0.81 -5.45
C ARG A 28 -3.46 -1.54 -5.94
N LEU A 29 -2.26 -1.04 -5.63
CA LEU A 29 -1.00 -1.68 -6.06
C LEU A 29 -0.62 -2.89 -5.21
N PHE A 30 -0.90 -2.80 -3.91
CA PHE A 30 -0.56 -3.81 -2.89
C PHE A 30 -1.82 -4.27 -2.13
N PRO A 31 -2.85 -4.80 -2.83
CA PRO A 31 -4.08 -5.26 -2.18
C PRO A 31 -3.82 -6.38 -1.16
N GLU A 32 -2.77 -7.19 -1.35
CA GLU A 32 -2.36 -8.26 -0.44
C GLU A 32 -2.01 -7.78 0.98
N GLU A 33 -1.63 -6.50 1.14
CA GLU A 33 -1.34 -5.91 2.45
C GLU A 33 -2.60 -5.41 3.18
N TYR A 34 -3.76 -5.53 2.54
CA TYR A 34 -5.07 -5.20 3.10
C TYR A 34 -6.02 -6.39 3.10
N ASP A 35 -5.60 -7.52 2.52
CA ASP A 35 -6.33 -8.80 2.48
C ASP A 35 -6.57 -9.36 3.90
N GLU A 36 -5.87 -8.83 4.90
CA GLU A 36 -6.13 -9.06 6.32
C GLU A 36 -7.56 -8.72 6.77
N ILE A 37 -8.27 -7.86 6.02
CA ILE A 37 -9.60 -7.34 6.40
C ILE A 37 -10.74 -8.29 5.96
N TYR A 38 -10.47 -9.23 5.05
CA TYR A 38 -11.40 -10.29 4.65
C TYR A 38 -11.03 -11.63 5.31
N ASP A 39 -10.83 -11.65 6.63
CA ASP A 39 -10.62 -12.92 7.35
C ASP A 39 -11.94 -13.68 7.49
N ASP A 40 -12.12 -14.69 6.63
CA ASP A 40 -12.68 -15.95 7.09
C ASP A 40 -11.76 -16.48 8.21
N THR A 41 -12.32 -16.99 9.30
CA THR A 41 -11.60 -17.37 10.54
C THR A 41 -10.45 -18.38 10.34
N VAL A 42 -10.40 -18.99 9.17
CA VAL A 42 -9.41 -19.95 8.70
C VAL A 42 -8.06 -19.27 8.40
N ASP A 43 -8.06 -18.10 7.77
CA ASP A 43 -6.84 -17.43 7.31
C ASP A 43 -6.06 -16.80 8.48
N ALA A 44 -6.78 -16.27 9.48
CA ALA A 44 -6.21 -15.86 10.76
C ALA A 44 -5.49 -16.99 11.49
N THR A 45 -6.03 -18.21 11.41
CA THR A 45 -5.46 -19.39 12.08
C THR A 45 -4.20 -19.88 11.37
N LEU A 46 -4.18 -19.86 10.03
CA LEU A 46 -2.99 -20.18 9.22
C LEU A 46 -1.85 -19.18 9.46
N ARG A 47 -2.16 -17.88 9.51
CA ARG A 47 -1.15 -16.83 9.83
C ARG A 47 -0.56 -16.99 11.22
N ARG A 48 -1.36 -17.37 12.21
CA ARG A 48 -0.88 -17.69 13.58
C ARG A 48 0.07 -18.89 13.61
N GLN A 49 0.01 -19.76 12.61
CA GLN A 49 0.93 -20.88 12.43
C GLN A 49 2.13 -20.54 11.53
N GLY A 50 2.24 -19.29 11.07
CA GLY A 50 3.29 -18.84 10.14
C GLY A 50 3.07 -19.31 8.70
N ILE A 51 1.88 -19.83 8.38
CA ILE A 51 1.51 -20.29 7.05
C ILE A 51 0.83 -19.14 6.32
N ASN A 52 1.31 -18.81 5.13
CA ASN A 52 0.67 -17.80 4.29
C ASN A 52 -0.63 -18.40 3.71
N PRO A 53 -1.82 -17.84 4.02
CA PRO A 53 -3.09 -18.35 3.48
C PRO A 53 -3.23 -18.07 1.97
N MET A 54 -2.42 -17.16 1.42
CA MET A 54 -2.36 -16.97 -0.02
C MET A 54 -1.89 -18.25 -0.72
N SER A 55 -2.58 -18.64 -1.78
CA SER A 55 -2.15 -19.73 -2.65
C SER A 55 -0.75 -19.45 -3.22
N ALA A 56 0.05 -20.50 -3.42
CA ALA A 56 1.41 -20.38 -3.95
C ALA A 56 1.49 -19.60 -5.28
N ASP A 57 0.47 -19.71 -6.14
CA ASP A 57 0.35 -18.93 -7.38
C ASP A 57 0.21 -17.42 -7.11
N SER A 58 -0.60 -17.05 -6.13
CA SER A 58 -0.79 -15.65 -5.71
C SER A 58 0.48 -15.09 -5.08
N ILE A 59 1.19 -15.88 -4.26
CA ILE A 59 2.48 -15.49 -3.69
C ILE A 59 3.50 -15.25 -4.82
N ALA A 60 3.60 -16.16 -5.78
CA ALA A 60 4.54 -16.03 -6.90
C ALA A 60 4.26 -14.79 -7.76
N ARG A 61 2.98 -14.47 -8.02
CA ARG A 61 2.60 -13.24 -8.76
C ARG A 61 2.95 -11.97 -7.99
N VAL A 62 2.68 -11.96 -6.69
CA VAL A 62 2.98 -10.82 -5.82
C VAL A 62 4.50 -10.64 -5.69
N ASP A 63 5.25 -11.72 -5.47
CA ASP A 63 6.70 -11.69 -5.35
C ASP A 63 7.37 -11.25 -6.66
N ALA A 64 6.87 -11.73 -7.81
CA ALA A 64 7.34 -11.29 -9.12
C ALA A 64 7.11 -9.77 -9.31
N ARG A 65 5.88 -9.29 -9.04
CA ARG A 65 5.55 -7.85 -9.10
C ARG A 65 6.45 -7.03 -8.18
N ARG A 66 6.60 -7.46 -6.93
CA ARG A 66 7.43 -6.75 -5.94
C ARG A 66 8.89 -6.72 -6.37
N THR A 67 9.42 -7.82 -6.86
CA THR A 67 10.79 -7.91 -7.39
C THR A 67 11.01 -6.97 -8.58
N GLU A 68 10.06 -6.92 -9.52
CA GLU A 68 10.12 -5.99 -10.67
C GLU A 68 10.08 -4.52 -10.24
N LEU A 69 9.31 -4.21 -9.20
CA LEU A 69 9.25 -2.88 -8.59
C LEU A 69 10.44 -2.57 -7.67
N GLY A 70 11.34 -3.53 -7.43
CA GLY A 70 12.52 -3.37 -6.57
C GLY A 70 12.27 -3.56 -5.07
N PHE A 71 11.14 -4.15 -4.69
CA PHE A 71 10.79 -4.50 -3.31
C PHE A 71 11.11 -5.95 -2.98
N SER A 72 11.28 -6.20 -1.68
CA SER A 72 11.43 -7.55 -1.14
C SER A 72 10.15 -8.39 -1.32
N PRO A 73 10.27 -9.73 -1.38
CA PRO A 73 9.14 -10.66 -1.39
C PRO A 73 8.15 -10.40 -0.26
N TYR A 74 6.88 -10.70 -0.50
CA TYR A 74 5.83 -10.54 0.50
C TYR A 74 6.01 -11.57 1.62
N THR A 75 6.09 -11.09 2.86
CA THR A 75 6.16 -11.96 4.05
C THR A 75 5.01 -11.62 4.98
N VAL A 76 4.24 -12.64 5.38
CA VAL A 76 3.03 -12.52 6.23
C VAL A 76 3.29 -11.87 7.60
N THR A 77 4.54 -11.81 8.04
CA THR A 77 4.97 -11.23 9.32
C THR A 77 5.61 -9.84 9.17
N GLY A 78 5.64 -9.26 7.97
CA GLY A 78 6.46 -8.11 7.64
C GLY A 78 5.75 -6.75 7.73
N THR A 79 5.44 -6.25 8.94
CA THR A 79 4.98 -4.85 9.13
C THR A 79 5.95 -3.85 8.47
N THR A 80 7.25 -4.15 8.48
CA THR A 80 8.30 -3.34 7.85
C THR A 80 8.18 -3.27 6.32
N VAL A 81 7.72 -4.35 5.68
CA VAL A 81 7.56 -4.39 4.21
C VAL A 81 6.42 -3.46 3.79
N ARG A 82 5.30 -3.50 4.51
CA ARG A 82 4.15 -2.61 4.32
C ARG A 82 4.48 -1.14 4.53
N LEU A 83 5.39 -0.82 5.46
CA LEU A 83 5.84 0.54 5.65
C LEU A 83 6.68 1.04 4.46
N ALA A 84 7.48 0.18 3.85
CA ALA A 84 8.33 0.55 2.71
C ALA A 84 7.52 0.80 1.42
N THR A 85 6.55 -0.05 1.11
CA THR A 85 5.64 0.11 -0.04
C THR A 85 4.74 1.35 0.12
N LEU A 86 4.29 1.62 1.34
CA LEU A 86 3.49 2.81 1.66
C LEU A 86 4.32 4.08 1.53
N ASP A 87 5.55 4.10 2.03
CA ASP A 87 6.43 5.28 1.93
C ASP A 87 6.80 5.58 0.47
N TRP A 88 7.08 4.54 -0.33
CA TRP A 88 7.30 4.70 -1.77
C TRP A 88 6.07 5.27 -2.47
N THR A 89 4.87 4.75 -2.18
CA THR A 89 3.62 5.28 -2.78
C THR A 89 3.42 6.74 -2.39
N ARG A 90 3.71 7.09 -1.12
CA ARG A 90 3.66 8.47 -0.64
C ARG A 90 4.62 9.37 -1.40
N HIS A 91 5.83 8.90 -1.67
CA HIS A 91 6.81 9.62 -2.48
C HIS A 91 6.28 9.84 -3.91
N MET A 92 5.73 8.82 -4.56
CA MET A 92 5.19 8.90 -5.92
C MET A 92 4.05 9.92 -6.04
N VAL A 93 3.11 9.90 -5.09
CA VAL A 93 1.99 10.85 -5.07
C VAL A 93 2.50 12.28 -4.80
N ARG A 94 3.46 12.47 -3.89
CA ARG A 94 4.08 13.79 -3.62
C ARG A 94 4.83 14.36 -4.83
N GLN A 95 5.44 13.50 -5.64
CA GLN A 95 6.14 13.88 -6.86
C GLN A 95 5.19 14.07 -8.07
N GLY A 96 3.89 13.87 -7.90
CA GLY A 96 2.91 13.94 -8.99
C GLY A 96 3.00 12.78 -10.00
N ARG A 97 3.71 11.71 -9.66
CA ARG A 97 3.90 10.51 -10.51
C ARG A 97 2.75 9.50 -10.37
N GLN A 98 1.55 10.01 -10.09
CA GLN A 98 0.34 9.19 -9.89
C GLN A 98 -0.02 8.40 -11.16
N ALA A 99 0.24 8.98 -12.34
CA ALA A 99 0.02 8.32 -13.62
C ALA A 99 0.91 7.07 -13.82
N GLU A 100 2.11 7.05 -13.25
CA GLU A 100 2.99 5.88 -13.32
C GLU A 100 2.48 4.75 -12.43
N VAL A 101 2.02 5.12 -11.23
CA VAL A 101 1.32 4.21 -10.29
C VAL A 101 0.09 3.61 -10.97
N GLU A 102 -0.71 4.42 -11.67
CA GLU A 102 -1.85 3.92 -12.46
C GLU A 102 -1.43 3.02 -13.62
N SER A 103 -0.37 3.39 -14.34
CA SER A 103 0.17 2.56 -15.43
C SER A 103 0.63 1.20 -14.93
N LEU A 104 1.21 1.14 -13.73
CA LEU A 104 1.59 -0.12 -13.09
C LEU A 104 0.35 -0.95 -12.72
N CYS A 105 -0.71 -0.33 -12.19
CA CYS A 105 -1.97 -1.03 -11.93
C CYS A 105 -2.52 -1.67 -13.21
N VAL A 106 -2.55 -0.91 -14.32
CA VAL A 106 -3.02 -1.44 -15.61
C VAL A 106 -2.11 -2.56 -16.13
N HIS A 107 -0.78 -2.39 -16.02
CA HIS A 107 0.19 -3.39 -16.46
C HIS A 107 0.02 -4.73 -15.74
N TYR A 108 -0.23 -4.68 -14.42
CA TYR A 108 -0.42 -5.87 -13.59
C TYR A 108 -1.87 -6.38 -13.54
N GLY A 109 -2.81 -5.72 -14.23
CA GLY A 109 -4.22 -6.11 -14.28
C GLY A 109 -4.98 -5.93 -12.95
N LEU A 110 -4.67 -4.85 -12.22
CA LEU A 110 -5.24 -4.48 -10.92
C LEU A 110 -6.37 -3.43 -11.02
#